data_AF-A0A3C0HBK1-F1
#
_entry.id   AF-A0A3C0HBK1-F1
#
_cell.length_a   1.000
_cell.length_b   1.000
_cell.length_c   1.000
_cell.angle_alpha   90.00
_cell.angle_beta   90.00
_cell.angle_gamma   90.00
#
_symmetry.space_group_name_H-M   'P 1'
#
loop_
_entity.id
_entity.type
_entity.pdbx_description
1 polymer ?
#
loop_
_entity_poly.entity_id
_entity_poly.type
_entity_poly.pdbx_seq_one_letter_code
_entity_poly.pdbx_strand_id
1 'polypeptide(L)' 'MVYCDFIADQIRKVLCSEDANSHVEKVGMVQYDLHPTEGYFQSTKKVIDVEDFNGTKYKVTVEEVI' A
#
# COMPACT_ATOMS: atom_id res chain seq x y z
N MET A 1 -2.55 15.66 -5.00
CA MET A 1 -1.61 14.54 -4.86
C MET A 1 -0.75 14.85 -3.64
N VAL A 2 -1.00 14.12 -2.57
CA VAL A 2 -0.31 14.31 -1.29
C VAL A 2 0.92 13.38 -1.32
N TYR A 3 1.99 13.70 -0.58
CA TYR A 3 3.22 12.90 -0.59
C TYR A 3 2.99 11.42 -0.23
N CYS A 4 1.93 11.10 0.52
CA CYS A 4 1.55 9.73 0.83
C CYS A 4 1.19 8.89 -0.42
N ASP A 5 0.63 9.50 -1.48
CA ASP A 5 0.36 8.81 -2.76
C ASP A 5 1.67 8.31 -3.38
N PHE A 6 2.66 9.21 -3.45
CA PHE A 6 3.99 8.92 -3.99
C PHE A 6 4.75 7.90 -3.14
N ILE A 7 4.72 8.04 -1.81
CA ILE A 7 5.39 7.11 -0.90
C ILE A 7 4.82 5.70 -1.04
N ALA A 8 3.48 5.56 -1.08
CA ALA A 8 2.83 4.26 -1.24
C ALA A 8 3.18 3.60 -2.59
N ASP A 9 3.19 4.37 -3.69
CA ASP A 9 3.58 3.87 -5.01
C ASP A 9 5.04 3.38 -5.04
N GLN A 10 5.97 4.14 -4.43
CA GLN A 10 7.38 3.75 -4.37
C GLN A 10 7.60 2.51 -3.51
N ILE A 11 6.94 2.39 -2.36
CA ILE A 11 6.97 1.17 -1.54
C ILE A 11 6.51 -0.02 -2.37
N ARG A 12 5.36 0.09 -3.04
CA ARG A 12 4.82 -0.99 -3.87
C ARG A 12 5.79 -1.41 -4.97
N LYS A 13 6.37 -0.45 -5.70
CA LYS A 13 7.34 -0.73 -6.77
C LYS A 13 8.55 -1.52 -6.27
N VAL A 14 9.08 -1.15 -5.10
CA VAL A 14 10.21 -1.87 -4.48
C VAL A 14 9.80 -3.28 -4.06
N LEU A 15 8.63 -3.45 -3.43
CA LEU A 15 8.12 -4.76 -3.03
C LEU A 15 7.81 -5.68 -4.22
N CYS A 16 7.49 -5.12 -5.39
CA CYS A 16 7.28 -5.87 -6.63
C CYS A 16 8.57 -6.09 -7.45
N SER A 17 9.71 -5.53 -7.05
CA SER A 17 10.94 -5.66 -7.83
C SER A 17 11.60 -7.03 -7.66
N GLU A 18 12.13 -7.59 -8.75
CA GLU A 18 12.79 -8.91 -8.76
C GLU A 18 14.11 -8.94 -7.97
N ASP A 19 14.72 -7.77 -7.76
CA ASP A 19 15.99 -7.59 -7.04
C ASP A 19 15.83 -7.59 -5.51
N ALA A 20 14.60 -7.43 -5.01
CA ALA A 20 14.37 -7.56 -3.60
C ALA A 20 14.49 -9.06 -3.27
N ASN A 21 15.46 -9.42 -2.41
CA ASN A 21 15.47 -10.65 -1.62
C ASN A 21 14.23 -10.65 -0.70
N SER A 22 13.07 -10.66 -1.33
CA SER A 22 11.80 -10.27 -0.79
C SER A 22 11.14 -11.55 -0.37
N HIS A 23 10.98 -11.73 0.93
CA HIS A 23 10.13 -12.79 1.48
C HIS A 23 8.63 -12.58 1.19
N VAL A 24 8.30 -11.60 0.34
CA VAL A 24 6.95 -11.25 -0.09
C VAL A 24 6.62 -11.95 -1.40
N GLU A 25 5.52 -12.70 -1.39
CA GLU A 25 4.98 -13.43 -2.53
C GLU A 25 3.95 -12.59 -3.31
N LYS A 26 3.08 -11.85 -2.62
CA LYS A 26 2.00 -11.06 -3.24
C LYS A 26 1.97 -9.65 -2.69
N VAL A 27 1.77 -8.69 -3.59
CA VAL A 27 1.64 -7.27 -3.27
C VAL A 27 0.38 -6.71 -3.96
N GLY A 28 -0.55 -6.21 -3.16
CA GLY A 28 -1.78 -5.59 -3.63
C GLY A 28 -1.57 -4.24 -4.34
N MET A 29 -2.65 -3.72 -4.91
CA MET A 29 -2.70 -2.33 -5.37
C MET A 29 -2.78 -1.37 -4.17
N VAL A 30 -2.33 -0.13 -4.37
CA VAL A 30 -2.54 0.93 -3.37
C VAL A 30 -4.03 1.22 -3.27
N GLN A 31 -4.59 0.97 -2.08
CA GLN A 31 -5.98 1.26 -1.74
C GLN A 31 -6.05 2.65 -1.14
N TYR A 32 -7.00 3.45 -1.64
CA TYR A 32 -7.29 4.78 -1.13
C TYR A 32 -8.45 4.71 -0.15
N ASP A 33 -8.40 5.55 0.88
CA ASP A 33 -9.51 5.70 1.82
C ASP A 33 -10.61 6.58 1.21
N LEU A 34 -11.57 5.93 0.57
CA LEU A 34 -12.66 6.55 -0.19
C LEU A 34 -14.01 6.26 0.45
N HIS A 35 -14.93 7.21 0.38
CA HIS A 35 -16.30 7.00 0.82
C HIS A 35 -16.94 5.84 0.03
N PRO A 36 -17.55 4.85 0.70
CA PRO A 36 -17.92 3.58 0.09
C PRO A 36 -18.95 3.70 -1.04
N THR A 37 -19.77 4.75 -1.04
CA THR A 37 -20.80 4.99 -2.06
C THR A 37 -20.51 6.18 -2.97
N GLU A 38 -19.77 7.17 -2.47
CA GLU A 38 -19.63 8.47 -3.17
C GLU A 38 -18.21 8.69 -3.72
N GLY A 39 -17.22 7.89 -3.31
CA GLY A 39 -15.90 7.86 -3.91
C GLY A 39 -15.00 9.07 -3.61
N TYR A 40 -15.44 10.03 -2.77
CA TYR A 40 -14.58 11.12 -2.33
C TYR A 40 -13.59 10.65 -1.25
N PHE A 41 -12.44 11.33 -1.16
CA PHE A 41 -11.40 11.02 -0.18
C PHE A 41 -11.85 11.28 1.25
N GLN A 42 -11.70 10.29 2.14
CA GLN A 42 -11.99 10.42 3.57
C GLN A 42 -10.74 10.76 4.39
N SER A 43 -9.56 10.31 3.96
CA SER A 43 -8.29 10.63 4.63
C SER A 43 -7.09 10.52 3.69
N THR A 44 -5.91 10.91 4.20
CA THR A 44 -4.63 10.74 3.50
C THR A 44 -4.12 9.30 3.53
N LYS A 45 -4.81 8.39 4.23
CA LYS A 45 -4.43 6.99 4.38
C LYS A 45 -4.34 6.25 3.05
N LYS A 46 -3.29 5.44 2.93
CA LYS A 46 -3.04 4.50 1.84
C LYS A 46 -2.75 3.14 2.44
N VAL A 47 -3.32 2.11 1.84
CA VAL A 47 -3.19 0.73 2.32
C VAL A 47 -2.69 -0.17 1.20
N ILE A 48 -1.71 -1.01 1.52
CA ILE A 48 -1.22 -2.07 0.62
C ILE A 48 -1.29 -3.38 1.40
N ASP A 49 -2.05 -4.34 0.88
CA ASP A 49 -2.07 -5.71 1.41
C ASP A 49 -0.88 -6.49 0.86
N VAL A 50 -0.19 -7.22 1.72
CA VAL A 50 1.06 -7.93 1.41
C VAL A 50 0.98 -9.35 1.96
N GLU A 51 1.46 -10.34 1.22
CA GLU A 51 1.50 -11.75 1.64
C GLU A 51 2.92 -12.29 1.52
N ASP A 52 3.42 -12.98 2.56
CA ASP A 52 4.70 -13.69 2.50
C ASP A 52 4.57 -15.10 1.90
N PHE A 53 5.70 -15.75 1.62
CA PHE A 53 5.71 -17.13 1.08
C PHE A 53 5.10 -18.20 2.01
N ASN A 54 4.88 -17.86 3.29
CA ASN A 54 4.20 -18.75 4.23
C ASN A 54 2.67 -18.51 4.23
N GLY A 55 2.17 -17.60 3.38
CA GLY A 55 0.77 -17.20 3.29
C GLY A 55 0.33 -16.23 4.39
N THR A 56 1.24 -15.70 5.20
CA THR A 56 0.91 -14.73 6.25
C THR A 56 0.65 -13.37 5.62
N LYS A 57 -0.45 -12.73 6.02
CA LYS A 57 -0.90 -11.45 5.46
C LYS A 57 -0.53 -10.28 6.36
N TYR A 58 -0.03 -9.22 5.76
CA TYR A 58 0.36 -7.96 6.39
C TYR A 58 -0.33 -6.79 5.70
N LYS A 59 -0.36 -5.66 6.40
CA LYS A 59 -0.91 -4.41 5.89
C LYS A 59 0.12 -3.30 6.05
N VAL A 60 0.57 -2.73 4.94
CA VAL A 60 1.40 -1.53 4.95
C VAL A 60 0.47 -0.33 4.88
N THR A 61 0.59 0.58 5.86
CA THR A 61 -0.22 1.80 5.92
C THR A 61 0.70 3.01 5.82
N VAL A 62 0.36 3.95 4.93
CA VAL A 62 1.01 5.25 4.82
C VAL A 62 -0.04 6.31 5.10
N GLU A 63 0.24 7.18 6.06
CA GLU A 63 -0.67 8.25 6.50
C GLU A 63 0.16 9.47 6.88
N GLU A 64 -0.36 10.66 6.60
CA GLU A 64 0.27 11.91 7.01
C GLU A 64 0.04 12.14 8.51
N VAL A 65 1.09 12.53 9.23
CA VAL A 65 1.02 12.86 10.67
C VAL A 65 0.81 14.37 10.81
N ILE A 66 -0.19 14.77 11.60
CA ILE A 66 -0.58 16.17 11.87
C ILE A 66 -0.28 16.51 13.32
#